data_AF-A0A382XK42-F1
#
_entry.id   AF-A0A382XK42-F1
#
_cell.length_a   1.000
_cell.length_b   1.000
_cell.length_c   1.000
_cell.angle_alpha   90.00
_cell.angle_beta   90.00
_cell.angle_gamma   90.00
#
_symmetry.space_group_name_H-M   'P 1'
#
loop_
_entity.id
_entity.type
_entity.pdbx_description
1 polymer ?
#
loop_
_entity_poly.entity_id
_entity_poly.type
_entity_poly.pdbx_seq_one_letter_code
_entity_poly.pdbx_strand_id
1 'polypeptide(L)' 'MSFTPDILPIRESDEEIVSILSSPGIELPPLLPALAYALGDLTLLDANLWLDPAKSLEEQGGWSQEEQDLCRIIALEG' A
#
# COMPACT_ATOMS: atom_id res chain seq x y z
N MET A 1 11.58 18.24 -22.27
CA MET A 1 10.57 17.18 -22.25
C MET A 1 9.49 17.59 -21.26
N SER A 2 8.25 17.82 -21.68
CA SER A 2 7.12 18.07 -20.78
C SER A 2 6.43 16.75 -20.46
N PHE A 3 6.37 16.37 -19.19
CA PHE A 3 5.54 15.27 -18.74
C PHE A 3 4.09 15.76 -18.64
N THR A 4 3.19 15.12 -19.37
CA THR A 4 1.75 15.37 -19.28
C THR A 4 1.13 14.13 -18.65
N PRO A 5 0.86 14.10 -17.34
CA PRO A 5 0.28 12.93 -16.71
C PRO A 5 -1.13 12.68 -17.23
N ASP A 6 -1.42 11.45 -17.63
CA ASP A 6 -2.78 11.00 -17.94
C ASP A 6 -3.45 10.57 -16.64
N ILE A 7 -4.01 11.55 -15.91
CA ILE A 7 -4.70 11.33 -14.64
C ILE A 7 -6.16 11.03 -14.94
N LEU A 8 -6.53 9.77 -14.87
CA LEU A 8 -7.91 9.32 -15.00
C LEU A 8 -8.58 9.27 -13.61
N PRO A 9 -9.90 9.55 -13.53
CA PRO A 9 -10.63 9.28 -12.31
C PRO A 9 -10.62 7.78 -12.01
N ILE A 10 -10.45 7.43 -10.74
CA ILE A 10 -10.63 6.06 -10.25
C ILE A 10 -12.09 5.68 -10.50
N ARG A 11 -12.31 4.58 -11.22
CA ARG A 11 -13.65 4.05 -11.59
C ARG A 11 -13.89 2.65 -11.05
N GLU A 12 -12.85 2.05 -10.50
CA GLU A 12 -12.82 0.74 -9.90
C GLU A 12 -13.80 0.71 -8.73
N SER A 13 -14.61 -0.35 -8.69
CA SER A 13 -15.45 -0.71 -7.55
C SER A 13 -14.60 -1.20 -6.37
N ASP A 14 -15.20 -1.24 -5.17
CA ASP A 14 -14.55 -1.76 -3.97
C ASP A 14 -14.08 -3.21 -4.18
N GLU A 15 -14.86 -4.04 -4.88
CA GLU A 15 -14.48 -5.41 -5.22
C GLU A 15 -13.26 -5.47 -6.15
N GLU A 16 -13.17 -4.56 -7.11
CA GLU A 16 -12.01 -4.44 -7.99
C GLU A 16 -10.77 -3.98 -7.21
N ILE A 17 -10.91 -3.03 -6.28
CA ILE A 17 -9.82 -2.58 -5.41
C ILE A 17 -9.31 -3.73 -4.53
N VAL A 18 -10.21 -4.51 -3.91
CA VAL A 18 -9.86 -5.70 -3.13
C VAL A 18 -9.12 -6.71 -4.01
N SER A 19 -9.59 -6.95 -5.24
CA SER A 19 -8.93 -7.86 -6.16
C SER A 19 -7.54 -7.39 -6.56
N ILE A 20 -7.36 -6.07 -6.76
CA ILE A 20 -6.06 -5.47 -7.06
C ILE A 20 -5.12 -5.69 -5.88
N LEU A 21 -5.51 -5.31 -4.67
CA LEU A 21 -4.68 -5.45 -3.46
C LEU A 21 -4.31 -6.91 -3.14
N SER A 22 -5.15 -7.86 -3.54
CA SER A 22 -4.91 -9.30 -3.39
C SER A 22 -4.04 -9.88 -4.50
N SER A 23 -3.74 -9.13 -5.57
CA SER A 23 -2.95 -9.63 -6.70
C SER A 23 -1.50 -9.89 -6.28
N PRO A 24 -0.91 -11.02 -6.72
CA PRO A 24 0.53 -11.25 -6.60
C PRO A 24 1.30 -10.11 -7.28
N GLY A 25 2.36 -9.63 -6.64
CA GLY A 25 3.24 -8.59 -7.18
C GLY A 25 2.78 -7.15 -6.95
N ILE A 26 1.69 -6.92 -6.19
CA ILE A 26 1.41 -5.57 -5.66
C ILE A 26 2.46 -5.22 -4.62
N GLU A 27 3.04 -4.02 -4.77
CA GLU A 27 3.97 -3.44 -3.80
C GLU A 27 3.19 -2.83 -2.63
N LEU A 28 3.21 -3.51 -1.48
CA LEU A 28 2.51 -3.07 -0.26
C LEU A 28 3.29 -2.07 0.60
N PRO A 29 4.64 -2.13 0.73
CA PRO A 29 5.39 -1.20 1.58
C PRO A 29 5.08 0.29 1.39
N PRO A 30 4.93 0.82 0.15
CA PRO A 30 4.61 2.23 -0.02
C PRO A 30 3.13 2.58 0.16
N LEU A 31 2.24 1.59 0.32
CA LEU A 31 0.78 1.77 0.27
C LEU A 31 0.25 2.63 1.41
N LEU A 32 0.47 2.22 2.66
CA LEU A 32 -0.06 2.94 3.82
C LEU A 32 0.53 4.35 3.96
N PRO A 33 1.84 4.60 3.75
CA PRO A 33 2.36 5.96 3.71
C PRO A 33 1.69 6.85 2.64
N ALA A 34 1.40 6.29 1.46
CA ALA A 34 0.71 7.03 0.41
C ALA A 34 -0.74 7.37 0.80
N LEU A 35 -1.47 6.42 1.39
CA LEU A 35 -2.84 6.63 1.89
C LEU A 35 -2.87 7.64 3.04
N ALA A 36 -1.99 7.49 4.02
CA ALA A 36 -1.87 8.41 5.15
C ALA A 36 -1.65 9.86 4.69
N TYR A 37 -0.77 10.05 3.71
CA TYR A 37 -0.55 11.36 3.11
C TYR A 37 -1.77 11.88 2.35
N ALA A 38 -2.40 11.04 1.52
CA ALA A 38 -3.54 11.42 0.69
C ALA A 38 -4.79 11.77 1.52
N LEU A 39 -5.03 11.04 2.61
CA LEU A 39 -6.19 11.21 3.49
C LEU A 39 -5.92 12.17 4.66
N GLY A 40 -4.65 12.46 4.95
CA GLY A 40 -4.25 13.23 6.13
C GLY A 40 -4.43 12.45 7.43
N ASP A 41 -4.36 11.12 7.38
CA ASP A 41 -4.58 10.23 8.52
C ASP A 41 -3.33 9.41 8.85
N LEU A 42 -2.64 9.80 9.93
CA LEU A 42 -1.43 9.10 10.39
C LEU A 42 -1.74 7.84 11.20
N THR A 43 -3.00 7.59 11.56
CA THR A 43 -3.37 6.37 12.31
C THR A 43 -3.20 5.11 11.46
N LEU A 44 -3.18 5.25 10.13
CA LEU A 44 -2.83 4.20 9.17
C LEU A 44 -1.37 3.71 9.29
N LEU A 45 -0.48 4.46 9.96
CA LEU A 45 0.93 4.09 10.09
C LEU A 45 1.17 3.19 11.31
N ASP A 46 0.83 1.90 11.17
CA ASP A 46 1.06 0.91 12.23
C ASP A 46 2.58 0.66 12.44
N ALA A 47 3.02 0.72 13.69
CA ALA A 47 4.41 0.47 14.08
C ALA A 47 4.86 -0.97 13.81
N ASN A 48 3.93 -1.92 13.76
CA ASN A 48 4.20 -3.31 13.39
C ASN A 48 4.59 -3.46 11.91
N LEU A 49 4.33 -2.44 11.08
CA LEU A 49 4.65 -2.42 9.65
C LEU A 49 5.86 -1.53 9.35
N TRP A 50 6.69 -1.19 10.34
CA TRP A 50 7.90 -0.44 10.06
C TRP A 50 8.93 -1.33 9.35
N LEU A 51 9.38 -0.86 8.19
CA LEU A 51 10.39 -1.57 7.39
C LEU A 51 11.72 -1.67 8.13
N ASP A 52 12.29 -2.87 8.15
CA ASP A 52 13.66 -3.08 8.59
C ASP A 52 14.62 -2.56 7.51
N PRO A 53 15.43 -1.51 7.78
CA PRO A 53 16.36 -0.98 6.80
C PRO A 53 17.33 -2.02 6.26
N ALA A 54 17.68 -3.04 7.07
CA ALA A 54 18.57 -4.12 6.66
C ALA A 54 17.95 -5.06 5.61
N LYS A 55 16.62 -5.10 5.52
CA LYS A 55 15.84 -5.95 4.60
C LYS A 55 15.16 -5.16 3.47
N SER A 56 15.43 -3.85 3.37
CA SER A 56 14.78 -2.96 2.40
C SER A 56 14.90 -3.34 0.93
N LEU A 57 15.86 -4.21 0.56
CA LEU A 57 16.04 -4.73 -0.80
C LEU A 57 15.37 -6.08 -1.03
N GLU A 58 14.80 -6.69 0.00
CA GLU A 58 14.00 -7.92 -0.12
C GLU A 58 12.62 -7.60 -0.68
N GLU A 59 11.95 -8.62 -1.23
CA GLU A 59 10.59 -8.49 -1.72
C GLU A 59 9.66 -8.02 -0.59
N GLN A 60 8.75 -7.09 -0.90
CA GLN A 60 7.88 -6.45 0.11
C GLN A 60 8.65 -5.83 1.29
N GLY A 61 9.91 -5.44 1.08
CA GLY A 61 10.75 -4.86 2.13
C GLY A 61 11.08 -5.83 3.27
N GLY A 62 10.99 -7.14 3.02
CA GLY A 62 11.28 -8.20 3.99
C GLY A 62 10.11 -8.53 4.91
N TRP A 63 8.90 -8.06 4.59
CA TRP A 63 7.70 -8.37 5.35
C TRP A 63 7.28 -9.84 5.26
N SER A 64 6.82 -10.38 6.38
CA SER A 64 6.14 -11.68 6.44
C SER A 64 4.76 -11.62 5.77
N GLN A 65 4.16 -12.79 5.54
CA GLN A 65 2.81 -12.86 5.00
C GLN A 65 1.79 -12.18 5.93
N GLU A 66 1.96 -12.35 7.25
CA GLU A 66 1.09 -11.75 8.25
C GLU A 66 1.17 -10.21 8.23
N GLU A 67 2.36 -9.64 8.05
CA GLU A 67 2.56 -8.19 7.92
C GLU A 67 1.92 -7.66 6.63
N GLN A 68 2.06 -8.39 5.52
CA GLN A 68 1.40 -8.04 4.27
C GLN A 68 -0.14 -8.09 4.38
N ASP A 69 -0.68 -9.08 5.08
CA ASP A 69 -2.13 -9.22 5.28
C ASP A 69 -2.67 -8.12 6.20
N LEU A 70 -1.92 -7.76 7.25
CA LEU A 70 -2.25 -6.61 8.11
C LEU A 70 -2.28 -5.31 7.30
N CYS A 71 -1.30 -5.09 6.41
CA CYS A 71 -1.28 -3.92 5.53
C CYS A 71 -2.54 -3.85 4.65
N ARG A 72 -2.97 -4.97 4.06
CA ARG A 72 -4.20 -5.04 3.25
C ARG A 72 -5.45 -4.71 4.06
N ILE A 73 -5.55 -5.23 5.29
CA ILE A 73 -6.69 -4.95 6.18
C ILE A 73 -6.76 -3.45 6.48
N ILE A 74 -5.67 -2.85 6.93
CA ILE A 74 -5.62 -1.41 7.24
C ILE A 74 -5.99 -0.57 5.99
N ALA A 75 -5.46 -0.92 4.82
CA ALA A 75 -5.74 -0.19 3.59
C ALA A 75 -7.22 -0.25 3.15
N LEU A 76 -7.93 -1.34 3.47
CA LEU A 76 -9.33 -1.53 3.11
C LEU A 76 -10.30 -0.94 4.15
N GLU A 77 -9.93 -0.97 5.42
CA GLU A 77 -10.82 -0.54 6.51
C GLU A 77 -10.74 0.97 6.78
N GLY A 78 -9.59 1.61 6.53
CA GLY A 78 -9.38 3.04 6.78
C GLY A 78 -9.25 3.37 8.26
#